data_AF-A0A414U3X9-F1
#
_entry.id   AF-A0A414U3X9-F1
#
_cell.length_a   1.000
_cell.length_b   1.000
_cell.length_c   1.000
_cell.angle_alpha   90.00
_cell.angle_beta   90.00
_cell.angle_gamma   90.00
#
_symmetry.space_group_name_H-M   'P 1'
#
loop_
_entity.id
_entity.type
_entity.pdbx_description
1 polymer ?
#
loop_
_entity_poly.entity_id
_entity_poly.type
_entity_poly.pdbx_seq_one_letter_code
_entity_poly.pdbx_strand_id
1 'polypeptide(L)'
;MNIGEQINNLRKQHGLSQDDFANLFNVSRQTISNWENGKSYPDLEMIIKVSDYFKISIDELLKNDVQTVKKIDNEKKAKKKYLILLLVLCFLGTVIIWGLYSKYQDSIEVDFTMEKHETYKSNETKEPSMNIANGYFSVPKDEKLDIQVKGTVDNGKLHITIADKDNKIYYQLDGQELNDLQTLYFEKGSYIIQIVADDYTEDIISLNYNVKIEN
;
A
#
# COMPACT_ATOMS: atom_id res chain seq x y z
N MET A 1 -38.32 -24.42 -21.85
CA MET A 1 -38.07 -25.48 -22.84
C MET A 1 -36.73 -26.14 -22.62
N ASN A 2 -36.64 -27.07 -21.68
CA ASN A 2 -35.56 -28.06 -21.61
C ASN A 2 -35.84 -29.22 -22.57
N ILE A 3 -34.97 -30.23 -22.63
CA ILE A 3 -35.20 -31.45 -23.45
C ILE A 3 -36.56 -32.13 -23.16
N GLY A 4 -37.03 -32.10 -21.91
CA GLY A 4 -38.33 -32.64 -21.51
C GLY A 4 -39.51 -31.96 -22.20
N GLU A 5 -39.49 -30.63 -22.27
CA GLU A 5 -40.47 -29.86 -23.03
C GLU A 5 -40.35 -30.13 -24.54
N GLN A 6 -39.15 -30.33 -25.09
CA GLN A 6 -38.99 -30.71 -26.50
C GLN A 6 -39.61 -32.08 -26.80
N ILE A 7 -39.37 -33.08 -25.95
CA ILE A 7 -40.00 -34.40 -26.04
C ILE A 7 -41.54 -34.28 -25.98
N ASN A 8 -42.06 -33.47 -25.06
CA ASN A 8 -43.50 -33.20 -24.94
C ASN A 8 -44.08 -32.61 -26.23
N ASN A 9 -43.39 -31.64 -26.81
CA ASN A 9 -43.82 -30.97 -28.04
C ASN A 9 -43.77 -31.90 -29.25
N LEU A 10 -42.68 -32.65 -29.43
CA LEU A 10 -42.56 -33.65 -30.49
C LEU A 10 -43.69 -34.69 -30.38
N ARG A 11 -43.91 -35.22 -29.19
CA ARG A 11 -44.99 -36.19 -28.95
C ARG A 11 -46.35 -35.63 -29.34
N LYS A 12 -46.67 -34.40 -28.90
CA LYS A 12 -47.94 -33.73 -29.21
C LYS A 12 -48.10 -33.39 -30.69
N GLN A 13 -47.03 -32.94 -31.35
CA GLN A 13 -47.03 -32.64 -32.79
C GLN A 13 -47.34 -33.88 -33.63
N HIS A 14 -46.91 -35.05 -33.17
CA HIS A 14 -47.18 -36.33 -33.81
C HIS A 14 -48.47 -37.02 -33.31
N GLY A 15 -49.27 -36.35 -32.48
CA GLY A 15 -50.56 -36.88 -32.00
C GLY A 15 -50.44 -38.09 -31.07
N LEU A 16 -49.26 -38.33 -30.48
CA LEU A 16 -48.98 -39.50 -29.65
C LEU A 16 -49.41 -39.24 -28.19
N SER A 17 -50.01 -40.23 -27.53
CA SER A 17 -50.17 -40.21 -26.07
C SER A 17 -48.85 -40.52 -25.37
N GLN A 18 -48.74 -40.23 -24.07
CA GLN A 18 -47.55 -40.62 -23.30
C GLN A 18 -47.34 -42.15 -23.31
N ASP A 19 -48.43 -42.92 -23.34
CA ASP A 19 -48.38 -44.38 -23.45
C ASP A 19 -47.87 -44.83 -24.82
N ASP A 20 -48.33 -44.20 -25.91
CA ASP A 20 -47.86 -44.52 -27.27
C ASP A 20 -46.37 -44.23 -27.43
N PHE A 21 -45.93 -43.08 -26.91
CA PHE A 21 -44.51 -42.70 -26.95
C PHE A 21 -43.65 -43.60 -26.06
N ALA A 22 -44.16 -44.01 -24.89
CA ALA A 22 -43.48 -44.93 -23.99
C ALA A 22 -43.28 -46.30 -24.66
N ASN A 23 -44.33 -46.82 -25.30
CA ASN A 23 -44.29 -48.07 -26.05
C ASN A 23 -43.30 -48.00 -27.23
N LEU A 24 -43.27 -46.88 -27.94
CA LEU A 24 -42.38 -46.68 -29.08
C LEU A 24 -40.90 -46.81 -28.72
N PHE A 25 -40.50 -46.28 -27.57
CA PHE A 25 -39.11 -46.30 -27.10
C PHE A 25 -38.83 -47.34 -26.02
N ASN A 26 -39.79 -48.26 -25.78
CA ASN A 26 -39.69 -49.34 -24.81
C ASN A 26 -39.31 -48.86 -23.39
N VAL A 27 -40.00 -47.83 -22.92
CA VAL A 27 -39.88 -47.30 -21.56
C VAL A 27 -41.24 -47.23 -20.89
N SER A 28 -41.28 -46.97 -19.58
CA SER A 28 -42.56 -46.81 -18.88
C SER A 28 -43.19 -45.46 -19.21
N ARG A 29 -44.54 -45.39 -19.21
CA ARG A 29 -45.28 -44.12 -19.26
C ARG A 29 -44.82 -43.13 -18.18
N GLN A 30 -44.51 -43.64 -16.99
CA GLN A 30 -43.99 -42.83 -15.88
C GLN A 30 -42.64 -42.19 -16.22
N THR A 31 -41.78 -42.91 -16.96
CA THR A 31 -40.50 -42.39 -17.46
C THR A 31 -40.72 -41.20 -18.39
N ILE A 32 -41.63 -41.33 -19.37
CA ILE A 32 -41.99 -40.22 -20.27
C ILE A 32 -42.53 -39.03 -19.50
N SER A 33 -43.47 -39.27 -18.56
CA SER A 33 -43.99 -38.22 -17.70
C SER A 33 -42.90 -37.54 -16.88
N ASN A 34 -41.94 -38.28 -16.34
CA ASN A 34 -40.82 -37.72 -15.59
C ASN A 34 -39.91 -36.86 -16.48
N TRP A 35 -39.63 -37.27 -17.72
CA TRP A 35 -38.88 -36.46 -18.68
C TRP A 35 -39.63 -35.17 -19.02
N GLU A 36 -40.89 -35.27 -19.42
CA GLU A 36 -41.70 -34.11 -19.82
C GLU A 36 -41.91 -33.08 -18.71
N ASN A 37 -41.87 -33.53 -17.45
CA ASN A 37 -41.97 -32.67 -16.26
C ASN A 37 -40.60 -32.31 -15.66
N GLY A 38 -39.49 -32.67 -16.31
CA GLY A 38 -38.14 -32.35 -15.84
C GLY A 38 -37.71 -33.05 -14.53
N LYS A 39 -38.40 -34.11 -14.10
CA LYS A 39 -38.06 -34.92 -12.92
C LYS A 39 -36.89 -35.86 -13.16
N SER A 40 -36.66 -36.25 -14.41
CA SER A 40 -35.50 -37.04 -14.85
C SER A 40 -35.12 -36.64 -16.27
N TYR A 41 -33.96 -37.09 -16.74
CA TYR A 41 -33.50 -36.86 -18.11
C TYR A 41 -33.43 -38.18 -18.87
N PRO A 42 -33.67 -38.19 -20.20
CA PRO A 42 -33.33 -39.34 -21.02
C PRO A 42 -31.81 -39.47 -21.09
N ASP A 43 -31.32 -40.70 -21.14
CA ASP A 43 -29.89 -40.94 -21.38
C ASP A 43 -29.51 -40.66 -22.84
N LEU A 44 -28.21 -40.68 -23.13
CA LEU A 44 -27.70 -40.37 -24.47
C LEU A 44 -28.25 -41.32 -25.54
N GLU A 45 -28.40 -42.61 -25.21
CA GLU A 45 -28.94 -43.59 -26.15
C GLU A 45 -30.40 -43.27 -26.50
N MET A 46 -31.20 -42.89 -25.52
CA MET A 46 -32.58 -42.46 -25.72
C MET A 46 -32.67 -41.17 -26.54
N ILE A 47 -31.79 -40.21 -26.27
CA ILE A 47 -31.71 -38.96 -27.03
C ILE A 47 -31.44 -39.25 -28.51
N ILE A 48 -30.50 -40.16 -28.81
CA ILE A 48 -30.21 -40.60 -30.17
C ILE A 48 -31.44 -41.28 -30.79
N LYS A 49 -32.07 -42.23 -30.09
CA LYS A 49 -33.28 -42.92 -30.59
C LYS A 49 -34.42 -41.97 -30.94
N VAL A 50 -34.68 -41.00 -30.07
CA VAL A 50 -35.72 -39.98 -30.30
C VAL A 50 -35.34 -39.10 -31.49
N SER A 51 -34.08 -38.66 -31.56
CA SER A 51 -33.55 -37.86 -32.68
C SER A 51 -33.74 -38.58 -34.02
N ASP A 52 -33.34 -39.86 -34.09
CA ASP A 52 -33.42 -40.68 -35.30
C ASP A 52 -34.87 -40.96 -35.73
N TYR A 53 -35.73 -41.30 -34.76
CA TYR A 53 -37.14 -41.60 -35.05
C TYR A 53 -37.88 -40.39 -35.62
N PHE A 54 -37.71 -39.21 -35.01
CA PHE A 54 -38.36 -37.98 -35.46
C PHE A 54 -37.59 -37.23 -36.55
N LYS A 55 -36.43 -37.76 -36.98
CA LYS A 55 -35.56 -37.16 -38.02
C LYS A 55 -35.17 -35.71 -37.74
N ILE A 56 -34.95 -35.38 -36.47
CA ILE A 56 -34.41 -34.10 -36.04
C ILE A 56 -32.94 -34.29 -35.65
N SER A 57 -32.18 -33.21 -35.57
CA SER A 57 -30.81 -33.29 -35.05
C SER A 57 -30.80 -33.36 -33.51
N ILE A 58 -29.78 -34.00 -32.93
CA ILE A 58 -29.57 -34.00 -31.47
C ILE A 58 -29.45 -32.56 -30.96
N ASP A 59 -28.78 -31.68 -31.72
CA ASP A 59 -28.68 -30.25 -31.40
C ASP A 59 -30.03 -29.54 -31.35
N GLU A 60 -30.98 -29.93 -32.22
CA GLU A 60 -32.33 -29.40 -32.22
C GLU A 60 -33.14 -29.89 -31.00
N LEU A 61 -32.98 -31.17 -30.64
CA LEU A 61 -33.57 -31.76 -29.43
C LEU A 61 -33.02 -31.13 -28.14
N LEU A 62 -31.76 -30.70 -28.14
CA LEU A 62 -31.03 -30.12 -26.99
C LEU A 62 -30.88 -28.58 -27.02
N LYS A 63 -31.46 -27.92 -28.02
CA LYS A 63 -31.12 -26.53 -28.43
C LYS A 63 -31.09 -25.51 -27.30
N ASN A 64 -32.01 -25.60 -26.34
CA ASN A 64 -32.12 -24.64 -25.23
C ASN A 64 -31.22 -24.96 -24.04
N ASP A 65 -30.84 -26.22 -23.85
CA ASP A 65 -29.90 -26.59 -22.79
C ASP A 65 -28.52 -26.03 -23.14
N VAL A 66 -28.13 -26.07 -24.43
CA VAL A 66 -26.91 -25.42 -24.95
C VAL A 66 -26.95 -23.90 -24.77
N GLN A 67 -28.09 -23.25 -24.99
CA GLN A 67 -28.22 -21.79 -24.79
C GLN A 67 -28.16 -21.39 -23.31
N THR A 68 -28.69 -22.23 -22.43
CA THR A 68 -28.66 -22.02 -20.97
C THR A 68 -27.22 -22.07 -20.46
N VAL A 69 -26.44 -23.06 -20.89
CA VAL A 69 -25.00 -23.16 -20.56
C VAL A 69 -24.24 -21.92 -21.06
N LYS A 70 -24.48 -21.48 -22.29
CA LYS A 70 -23.84 -20.26 -22.85
C LYS A 70 -24.18 -18.99 -22.05
N LYS A 71 -25.42 -18.85 -21.58
CA LYS A 71 -25.81 -17.71 -20.73
C LYS A 71 -25.09 -17.73 -19.38
N ILE A 72 -25.03 -18.88 -18.72
CA ILE A 72 -24.32 -19.05 -17.44
C ILE A 72 -22.83 -18.70 -17.58
N ASP A 73 -22.19 -19.14 -18.67
CA ASP A 73 -20.78 -18.82 -18.93
C ASP A 73 -20.55 -17.33 -19.19
N ASN A 74 -21.47 -16.66 -19.89
CA ASN A 74 -21.39 -15.23 -20.14
C ASN A 74 -21.58 -14.41 -18.87
N GLU A 75 -22.49 -14.80 -17.97
CA GLU A 75 -22.67 -14.17 -16.66
C GLU A 75 -21.42 -14.33 -15.78
N LYS A 76 -20.81 -15.52 -15.76
CA LYS A 76 -19.53 -15.74 -15.06
C LYS A 76 -18.41 -14.86 -15.61
N LYS A 77 -18.30 -14.74 -16.94
CA LYS A 77 -17.32 -13.85 -17.60
C LYS A 77 -17.57 -12.39 -17.25
N ALA A 78 -18.81 -11.93 -17.23
CA ALA A 78 -19.17 -10.57 -16.85
C ALA A 78 -18.80 -10.28 -15.39
N LYS A 79 -19.15 -11.16 -14.46
CA LYS A 79 -18.76 -11.05 -13.03
C LYS A 79 -17.24 -10.98 -12.86
N LYS A 80 -16.49 -11.80 -13.60
CA LYS A 80 -15.02 -11.75 -13.59
C LYS A 80 -14.47 -10.42 -14.12
N LYS A 81 -15.07 -9.84 -15.16
CA LYS A 81 -14.68 -8.51 -15.67
C LYS A 81 -14.92 -7.41 -14.62
N TYR A 82 -16.08 -7.41 -13.95
CA TYR A 82 -16.36 -6.46 -12.87
C TYR A 82 -15.41 -6.63 -11.68
N LEU A 83 -15.06 -7.87 -11.32
CA LEU A 83 -14.07 -8.16 -10.28
C LEU A 83 -12.70 -7.55 -10.64
N ILE A 84 -12.24 -7.74 -11.88
CA ILE A 84 -10.97 -7.17 -12.35
C ILE A 84 -11.02 -5.64 -12.34
N LEU A 85 -12.11 -5.03 -12.81
CA LEU A 85 -12.28 -3.57 -12.79
C LEU A 85 -12.24 -3.01 -11.37
N LEU A 86 -12.88 -3.69 -10.41
CA LEU A 86 -12.85 -3.31 -8.99
C LEU A 86 -11.45 -3.38 -8.40
N LEU A 87 -10.68 -4.45 -8.71
CA LEU A 87 -9.29 -4.56 -8.25
C LEU A 87 -8.40 -3.45 -8.82
N VAL A 88 -8.59 -3.06 -10.08
CA VAL A 88 -7.85 -1.94 -10.70
C VAL A 88 -8.18 -0.61 -10.02
N LEU A 89 -9.45 -0.36 -9.71
CA LEU A 89 -9.88 0.83 -8.96
C LEU A 89 -9.28 0.88 -7.55
N CYS A 90 -9.27 -0.25 -6.83
CA CYS A 90 -8.63 -0.35 -5.52
C CYS A 90 -7.12 -0.05 -5.61
N PHE A 91 -6.42 -0.62 -6.62
CA PHE A 91 -5.01 -0.36 -6.82
C PHE A 91 -4.72 1.12 -7.10
N LEU A 92 -5.48 1.76 -8.00
CA LEU A 92 -5.38 3.20 -8.25
C LEU A 92 -5.61 4.02 -6.97
N GLY A 93 -6.58 3.64 -6.15
CA GLY A 93 -6.83 4.24 -4.85
C GLY A 93 -5.61 4.14 -3.91
N THR A 94 -4.97 2.97 -3.83
CA THR A 94 -3.77 2.79 -3.01
C THR A 94 -2.58 3.63 -3.49
N VAL A 95 -2.40 3.78 -4.82
CA VAL A 95 -1.36 4.64 -5.39
C VAL A 95 -1.60 6.11 -5.06
N ILE A 96 -2.86 6.57 -5.11
CA ILE A 96 -3.21 7.95 -4.74
C ILE A 96 -2.96 8.19 -3.25
N ILE A 97 -3.39 7.27 -2.38
CA ILE A 97 -3.16 7.35 -0.92
C ILE A 97 -1.67 7.37 -0.63
N TRP A 98 -0.88 6.51 -1.29
CA TRP A 98 0.56 6.48 -1.12
C TRP A 98 1.22 7.77 -1.63
N GLY A 99 0.78 8.32 -2.76
CA GLY A 99 1.24 9.62 -3.25
C GLY A 99 0.94 10.76 -2.27
N LEU A 100 -0.28 10.80 -1.71
CA LEU A 100 -0.65 11.78 -0.68
C LEU A 100 0.14 11.58 0.61
N TYR A 101 0.36 10.34 1.03
CA TYR A 101 1.18 10.01 2.18
C TYR A 101 2.64 10.41 1.96
N SER A 102 3.20 10.16 0.77
CA SER A 102 4.56 10.58 0.42
C SER A 102 4.71 12.10 0.46
N LYS A 103 3.73 12.86 -0.04
CA LYS A 103 3.71 14.32 0.05
C LYS A 103 3.49 14.83 1.47
N TYR A 104 2.77 14.09 2.31
CA TYR A 104 2.63 14.39 3.74
C TYR A 104 3.90 14.08 4.54
N GLN A 105 4.63 13.06 4.09
CA GLN A 105 5.92 12.60 4.61
C GLN A 105 7.09 13.34 3.94
N ASP A 106 6.85 14.37 3.12
CA ASP A 106 7.89 15.33 2.73
C ASP A 106 8.36 15.99 4.04
N SER A 107 9.36 15.34 4.64
CA SER A 107 10.14 15.84 5.75
C SER A 107 10.74 17.15 5.30
N ILE A 108 10.51 18.19 6.11
CA ILE A 108 11.43 19.32 6.10
C ILE A 108 12.73 18.72 6.62
N GLU A 109 13.61 18.37 5.69
CA GLU A 109 14.99 18.01 5.96
C GLU A 109 15.60 19.22 6.69
N VAL A 110 15.85 19.08 7.98
CA VAL A 110 16.55 20.10 8.76
C VAL A 110 18.04 19.84 8.59
N ASP A 111 18.51 19.90 7.34
CA ASP A 111 19.94 19.88 7.04
C ASP A 111 20.55 21.21 7.51
N PHE A 112 20.89 21.24 8.79
CA PHE A 112 21.62 22.33 9.38
C PHE A 112 23.04 21.86 9.61
N THR A 113 23.96 22.30 8.76
CA THR A 113 25.40 22.14 8.97
C THR A 113 25.99 23.51 9.22
N MET A 114 26.67 23.67 10.35
CA MET A 114 27.49 24.85 10.60
C MET A 114 28.96 24.47 10.58
N GLU A 115 29.70 25.11 9.69
CA GLU A 115 31.16 25.11 9.62
C GLU A 115 31.61 26.56 9.75
N LYS A 116 32.43 26.89 10.76
CA LYS A 116 33.01 28.24 10.88
C LYS A 116 34.52 28.16 10.94
N HIS A 117 35.18 28.35 9.79
CA HIS A 117 36.63 28.42 9.68
C HIS A 117 37.16 29.82 10.00
N GLU A 118 37.23 30.19 11.28
CA GLU A 118 37.91 31.44 11.67
C GLU A 118 38.95 31.16 12.78
N THR A 119 40.10 31.83 12.65
CA THR A 119 41.11 32.00 13.70
C THR A 119 40.67 33.20 14.55
N TYR A 120 40.29 33.00 15.81
CA TYR A 120 39.92 34.10 16.72
C TYR A 120 41.14 34.56 17.49
N LYS A 121 41.54 35.81 17.24
CA LYS A 121 42.51 36.49 18.09
C LYS A 121 41.78 37.36 19.09
N SER A 122 42.01 37.14 20.38
CA SER A 122 41.40 37.95 21.43
C SER A 122 42.21 39.25 21.56
N ASN A 123 41.70 40.32 20.96
CA ASN A 123 42.17 41.66 21.27
C ASN A 123 41.31 42.17 22.44
N GLU A 124 41.90 42.19 23.63
CA GLU A 124 41.38 42.76 24.89
C GLU A 124 40.76 41.75 25.88
N THR A 125 41.49 41.57 27.00
CA THR A 125 41.03 41.15 28.35
C THR A 125 40.23 39.86 28.50
N LYS A 126 40.85 38.86 29.15
CA LYS A 126 40.27 37.78 30.00
C LYS A 126 38.73 37.76 30.09
N GLU A 127 38.02 37.48 29.01
CA GLU A 127 36.66 36.99 29.14
C GLU A 127 36.78 35.48 29.40
N PRO A 128 36.19 34.97 30.50
CA PRO A 128 36.34 33.57 30.84
C PRO A 128 35.75 32.67 29.75
N SER A 129 34.77 33.15 28.98
CA SER A 129 34.13 32.42 27.89
C SER A 129 33.79 33.32 26.70
N MET A 130 33.82 32.76 25.48
CA MET A 130 33.51 33.44 24.22
C MET A 130 32.50 32.59 23.44
N ASN A 131 31.38 33.20 23.01
CA ASN A 131 30.47 32.56 22.07
C ASN A 131 31.10 32.58 20.67
N ILE A 132 31.32 31.40 20.11
CA ILE A 132 31.99 31.26 18.82
C ILE A 132 30.97 31.06 17.69
N ALA A 133 29.84 30.41 17.98
CA ALA A 133 28.79 30.20 17.01
C ALA A 133 27.41 30.01 17.65
N ASN A 134 26.40 30.50 16.93
CA ASN A 134 24.99 30.21 17.22
C ASN A 134 24.32 29.68 15.95
N GLY A 135 23.60 28.56 16.10
CA GLY A 135 22.77 27.97 15.06
C GLY A 135 21.31 27.87 15.47
N TYR A 136 20.42 27.87 14.48
CA TYR A 136 18.98 27.84 14.72
C TYR A 136 18.34 26.80 13.83
N PHE A 137 17.47 25.99 14.41
CA PHE A 137 16.67 25.03 13.67
C PHE A 137 15.25 24.95 14.22
N SER A 138 14.32 24.44 13.41
CA SER A 138 12.92 24.25 13.83
C SER A 138 12.46 22.84 13.53
N VAL A 139 11.78 22.26 14.51
CA VAL A 139 11.25 20.90 14.47
C VAL A 139 9.75 21.01 14.21
N PRO A 140 9.23 20.57 13.05
CA PRO A 140 7.84 20.84 12.63
C PRO A 140 6.79 19.98 13.33
N LYS A 141 7.21 18.85 13.94
CA LYS A 141 6.42 17.88 14.69
C LYS A 141 7.35 17.16 15.67
N ASP A 142 6.82 16.56 16.73
CA ASP A 142 7.67 15.83 17.68
C ASP A 142 8.39 14.66 16.99
N GLU A 143 9.71 14.60 17.08
CA GLU A 143 10.54 13.69 16.30
C GLU A 143 11.87 13.38 17.00
N LYS A 144 12.49 12.26 16.62
CA LYS A 144 13.84 11.91 17.06
C LYS A 144 14.82 12.37 16.00
N LEU A 145 15.90 13.03 16.42
CA LEU A 145 16.92 13.55 15.52
C LEU A 145 18.27 13.02 15.94
N ASP A 146 19.05 12.60 14.95
CA ASP A 146 20.44 12.21 15.14
C ASP A 146 21.32 13.46 15.11
N ILE A 147 22.05 13.68 16.19
CA ILE A 147 22.98 14.80 16.33
C ILE A 147 24.39 14.24 16.27
N GLN A 148 25.13 14.62 15.24
CA GLN A 148 26.57 14.39 15.16
C GLN A 148 27.30 15.69 15.48
N VAL A 149 28.19 15.65 16.47
CA VAL A 149 29.07 16.76 16.84
C VAL A 149 30.50 16.35 16.61
N LYS A 150 31.25 17.18 15.88
CA LYS A 150 32.72 17.08 15.79
C LYS A 150 33.31 18.46 16.02
N GLY A 151 34.34 18.57 16.85
CA GLY A 151 35.11 19.79 16.98
C GLY A 151 36.31 19.68 17.89
N THR A 152 37.29 20.55 17.68
CA THR A 152 38.55 20.59 18.44
C THR A 152 39.00 22.03 18.62
N VAL A 153 39.68 22.33 19.74
CA VAL A 153 40.38 23.60 19.96
C VAL A 153 41.86 23.36 20.26
N ASP A 154 42.69 24.33 19.89
CA ASP A 154 44.12 24.28 20.19
C ASP A 154 44.40 24.37 21.70
N ASN A 155 43.58 25.13 22.45
CA ASN A 155 43.66 25.31 23.90
C ASN A 155 42.31 25.77 24.49
N GLY A 156 42.06 25.50 25.77
CA GLY A 156 40.77 25.74 26.44
C GLY A 156 39.79 24.57 26.31
N LYS A 157 38.50 24.83 26.53
CA LYS A 157 37.42 23.84 26.34
C LYS A 157 36.32 24.40 25.45
N LEU A 158 35.66 23.49 24.75
CA LEU A 158 34.41 23.75 24.05
C LEU A 158 33.23 23.28 24.87
N HIS A 159 32.17 24.05 24.77
CA HIS A 159 30.85 23.80 25.32
C HIS A 159 29.85 23.91 24.19
N ILE A 160 29.09 22.84 23.96
CA ILE A 160 27.99 22.82 23.00
C ILE A 160 26.71 22.60 23.77
N THR A 161 25.76 23.50 23.58
CA THR A 161 24.44 23.44 24.22
C THR A 161 23.36 23.57 23.16
N ILE A 162 22.37 22.68 23.23
CA ILE A 162 21.13 22.80 22.45
C ILE A 162 20.01 23.13 23.44
N ALA A 163 19.33 24.24 23.20
CA ALA A 163 18.21 24.69 24.03
C ALA A 163 17.03 25.16 23.18
N ASP A 164 15.83 25.16 23.78
CA ASP A 164 14.67 25.82 23.18
C ASP A 164 14.65 27.34 23.45
N LYS A 165 13.63 28.03 22.94
CA LYS A 165 13.40 29.46 23.15
C LYS A 165 13.21 29.87 24.63
N ASP A 166 12.87 28.91 25.50
CA ASP A 166 12.63 29.11 26.93
C ASP A 166 13.89 28.73 27.75
N ASN A 167 15.04 28.53 27.07
CA ASN A 167 16.34 28.12 27.62
C ASN A 167 16.34 26.74 28.29
N LYS A 168 15.38 25.86 27.98
CA LYS A 168 15.42 24.47 28.43
C LYS A 168 16.47 23.72 27.62
N ILE A 169 17.43 23.11 28.32
CA ILE A 169 18.56 22.39 27.70
C ILE A 169 18.12 20.96 27.32
N TYR A 170 18.41 20.57 26.09
CA TYR A 170 18.14 19.25 25.52
C TYR A 170 19.41 18.42 25.31
N TYR A 171 20.54 19.11 25.08
CA TYR A 171 21.85 18.48 24.90
C TYR A 171 22.92 19.42 25.43
N GLN A 172 23.91 18.86 26.11
CA GLN A 172 25.11 19.57 26.51
C GLN A 172 26.31 18.64 26.41
N LEU A 173 27.39 19.13 25.80
CA LEU A 173 28.66 18.42 25.68
C LEU A 173 29.83 19.38 25.92
N ASP A 174 30.75 18.97 26.78
CA ASP A 174 31.89 19.77 27.21
C ASP A 174 33.20 19.01 26.98
N GLY A 175 34.25 19.69 26.50
CA GLY A 175 35.56 19.06 26.30
C GLY A 175 36.48 19.84 25.37
N GLN A 176 37.77 19.49 25.39
CA GLN A 176 38.75 20.05 24.46
C GLN A 176 38.58 19.48 23.04
N GLU A 177 38.22 18.20 22.95
CA GLU A 177 37.82 17.52 21.72
C GLU A 177 36.40 16.99 21.90
N LEU A 178 35.52 17.34 20.97
CA LEU A 178 34.13 16.92 20.93
C LEU A 178 33.94 15.95 19.76
N ASN A 179 33.50 14.73 20.05
CA ASN A 179 33.12 13.74 19.03
C ASN A 179 32.02 12.85 19.60
N ASP A 180 30.78 13.20 19.30
CA ASP A 180 29.60 12.49 19.81
C ASP A 180 28.56 12.29 18.72
N LEU A 181 27.83 11.18 18.83
CA LEU A 181 26.70 10.84 17.98
C LEU A 181 25.57 10.34 18.87
N GLN A 182 24.50 11.13 18.96
CA GLN A 182 23.38 10.84 19.84
C GLN A 182 22.04 11.10 19.17
N THR A 183 21.11 10.17 19.33
CA THR A 183 19.70 10.34 18.96
C THR A 183 18.94 11.01 20.11
N LEU A 184 18.39 12.20 19.89
CA LEU A 184 17.59 12.94 20.88
C LEU A 184 16.15 13.13 20.43
N TYR A 185 15.22 13.20 21.38
CA TYR A 185 13.82 13.50 21.11
C TYR A 185 13.55 14.99 21.28
N PHE A 186 13.01 15.63 20.25
CA PHE A 186 12.60 17.03 20.25
C PHE A 186 11.09 17.15 20.09
N GLU A 187 10.50 18.10 20.80
CA GLU A 187 9.10 18.50 20.60
C GLU A 187 9.01 19.47 19.42
N LYS A 188 7.81 19.65 18.87
CA LYS A 188 7.58 20.69 17.87
C LYS A 188 7.96 22.07 18.41
N GLY A 189 8.94 22.72 17.79
CA GLY A 189 9.43 24.01 18.29
C GLY A 189 10.61 24.58 17.52
N SER A 190 11.16 25.67 18.04
CA SER A 190 12.38 26.29 17.52
C SER A 190 13.48 26.21 18.57
N TYR A 191 14.68 25.90 18.11
CA TYR A 191 15.82 25.56 18.93
C TYR A 191 17.04 26.37 18.52
N ILE A 192 17.91 26.62 19.50
CA ILE A 192 19.21 27.25 19.32
C ILE A 192 20.31 26.27 19.72
N ILE A 193 21.36 26.21 18.91
CA ILE A 193 22.61 25.52 19.20
C ILE A 193 23.64 26.60 19.49
N GLN A 194 24.28 26.55 20.64
CA GLN A 194 25.30 27.51 21.05
C GLN A 194 26.62 26.77 21.25
N ILE A 195 27.68 27.32 20.65
CA ILE A 195 29.05 26.84 20.85
C ILE A 195 29.85 27.94 21.54
N VAL A 196 30.35 27.62 22.71
CA VAL A 196 31.11 28.53 23.57
C VAL A 196 32.48 27.91 23.81
N ALA A 197 33.56 28.67 23.70
CA ALA A 197 34.84 28.27 24.25
C ALA A 197 35.12 29.01 25.55
N ASP A 198 35.81 28.38 26.48
CA ASP A 198 36.31 28.99 27.71
C ASP A 198 37.73 28.50 28.05
N ASP A 199 38.30 29.03 29.12
CA ASP A 199 39.62 28.63 29.65
C ASP A 199 40.80 28.72 28.65
N TYR A 200 40.69 29.54 27.59
CA TYR A 200 41.74 29.72 26.59
C TYR A 200 42.83 30.71 27.08
N THR A 201 44.09 30.29 27.03
CA THR A 201 45.24 31.13 27.43
C THR A 201 46.01 31.73 26.24
N GLU A 202 45.64 31.35 25.03
CA GLU A 202 46.19 31.81 23.75
C GLU A 202 45.05 32.05 22.76
N ASP A 203 45.32 32.75 21.66
CA ASP A 203 44.35 32.96 20.57
C ASP A 203 43.83 31.61 20.04
N ILE A 204 42.53 31.49 19.76
CA ILE A 204 41.96 30.28 19.16
C ILE A 204 42.38 30.25 17.69
N ILE A 205 43.39 29.43 17.36
CA ILE A 205 44.04 29.49 16.04
C ILE A 205 43.17 28.82 14.97
N SER A 206 42.36 27.84 15.33
CA SER A 206 41.31 27.32 14.45
C SER A 206 40.18 26.68 15.25
N LEU A 207 38.94 26.89 14.79
CA LEU A 207 37.78 26.11 15.22
C LEU A 207 37.20 25.42 14.00
N ASN A 208 37.12 24.09 14.01
CA ASN A 208 36.33 23.34 13.06
C ASN A 208 35.21 22.68 13.83
N TYR A 209 33.97 22.92 13.44
CA TYR A 209 32.87 22.15 13.97
C TYR A 209 31.91 21.78 12.85
N ASN A 210 31.22 20.65 13.04
CA ASN A 210 30.15 20.20 12.19
C ASN A 210 29.08 19.65 13.13
N VAL A 211 27.90 20.29 13.11
CA VAL A 211 26.70 19.78 13.75
C VAL A 211 25.78 19.37 12.62
N LYS A 212 25.36 18.10 12.58
CA LYS A 212 24.41 17.59 11.60
C LYS A 212 23.18 17.08 12.33
N ILE A 213 22.00 17.42 11.82
CA ILE A 213 20.70 17.01 12.36
C ILE A 213 19.98 16.25 11.24
N GLU A 214 19.89 14.93 11.38
CA GLU A 214 19.20 14.07 10.40
C GLU A 214 17.98 13.39 11.04
N ASN A 215 17.03 12.99 10.20
CA ASN A 215 15.86 12.19 10.55
C ASN A 215 16.03 10.75 10.07
#